data_AF-A0A494X7Y7-F1
#
_entry.id   AF-A0A494X7Y7-F1
#
_cell.length_a   1.000
_cell.length_b   1.000
_cell.length_c   1.000
_cell.angle_alpha   90.00
_cell.angle_beta   90.00
_cell.angle_gamma   90.00
#
_symmetry.space_group_name_H-M   'P 1'
#
loop_
_entity.id
_entity.type
_entity.pdbx_description
1 polymer ?
#
loop_
_entity_poly.entity_id
_entity_poly.type
_entity_poly.pdbx_seq_one_letter_code
_entity_poly.pdbx_strand_id
1 'polypeptide(L)'
;MKYSKHFWLENYQDARKMQRCYLRKGDKSSGNGVVQEGIDGMTCDGAELTFLGAKVDCPACNSTGAIVAKGPRWPDDNFMGKRPALDGDICVCGCSPQPVMHASQTRMFESYTSGELAAMGFADGGRPVARAEASAVPVAQPADTPAALPASTFEGVQPFAYTGALGNGPVGELAARGVSEHGEAECNDQYEREMDECMAYRSAMGGQRFMDACSQRAFENYQRCRGY
;
A
#
# COMPACT_ATOMS: atom_id res chain seq x y z
N MET A 1 35.48 -20.25 26.45
CA MET A 1 34.24 -19.45 26.37
C MET A 1 33.63 -19.65 25.00
N LYS A 2 32.78 -20.69 24.87
CA LYS A 2 31.34 -20.60 24.59
C LYS A 2 31.00 -19.74 23.36
N TYR A 3 30.76 -20.47 22.27
CA TYR A 3 30.12 -20.08 21.01
C TYR A 3 29.03 -19.02 21.19
N SER A 4 29.13 -17.91 20.45
CA SER A 4 28.02 -16.97 20.21
C SER A 4 28.08 -16.45 18.77
N LYS A 5 27.70 -17.32 17.82
CA LYS A 5 27.38 -16.93 16.43
C LYS A 5 26.05 -17.50 15.94
N HIS A 6 25.30 -18.18 16.80
CA HIS A 6 23.87 -18.43 16.56
C HIS A 6 23.04 -17.13 16.68
N PHE A 7 23.53 -16.15 17.44
CA PHE A 7 22.78 -14.92 17.76
C PHE A 7 22.55 -13.95 16.57
N TRP A 8 23.29 -14.06 15.47
CA TRP A 8 23.15 -13.18 14.29
C TRP A 8 22.47 -13.84 13.08
N LEU A 9 22.23 -15.16 13.12
CA LEU A 9 21.48 -15.86 12.07
C LEU A 9 19.99 -15.97 12.38
N GLU A 10 19.58 -15.79 13.63
CA GLU A 10 18.18 -15.92 14.08
C GLU A 10 17.41 -14.59 14.15
N ASN A 11 18.07 -13.44 13.97
CA ASN A 11 17.45 -12.11 14.08
C ASN A 11 17.23 -11.37 12.74
N TYR A 12 17.36 -12.05 11.59
CA TYR A 12 17.08 -11.50 10.26
C TYR A 12 16.21 -12.47 9.43
N GLN A 13 15.20 -13.07 10.06
CA GLN A 13 14.31 -14.03 9.39
C GLN A 13 12.82 -13.70 9.49
N ASP A 14 12.38 -12.63 10.16
CA ASP A 14 10.94 -12.44 10.34
C ASP A 14 10.49 -11.00 10.61
N ALA A 15 10.83 -10.07 9.72
CA ALA A 15 9.82 -9.05 9.41
C ALA A 15 8.68 -9.82 8.72
N ARG A 16 7.72 -10.34 9.51
CA ARG A 16 6.65 -11.23 9.04
C ARG A 16 6.04 -10.68 7.76
N LYS A 17 6.45 -11.25 6.62
CA LYS A 17 5.84 -10.91 5.33
C LYS A 17 4.41 -11.41 5.40
N MET A 18 3.46 -10.56 5.04
CA MET A 18 2.09 -10.99 4.91
C MET A 18 2.00 -11.93 3.72
N GLN A 19 1.37 -13.08 3.88
CA GLN A 19 1.14 -14.03 2.79
C GLN A 19 -0.35 -14.19 2.53
N ARG A 20 -0.70 -14.34 1.25
CA ARG A 20 -2.03 -14.76 0.82
C ARG A 20 -1.90 -15.95 -0.09
N CYS A 21 -2.46 -17.08 0.33
CA CYS A 21 -2.36 -18.33 -0.42
C CYS A 21 -3.31 -18.32 -1.62
N TYR A 22 -2.93 -18.94 -2.72
CA TYR A 22 -3.82 -19.10 -3.87
C TYR A 22 -4.94 -20.09 -3.55
N LEU A 23 -6.16 -19.72 -3.95
CA LEU A 23 -7.32 -20.61 -3.88
C LEU A 23 -7.28 -21.65 -4.99
N ARG A 24 -7.95 -22.77 -4.77
CA ARG A 24 -8.07 -23.90 -5.69
C ARG A 24 -9.50 -24.34 -5.86
N LYS A 25 -9.76 -25.07 -6.94
CA LYS A 25 -11.00 -25.84 -7.09
C LYS A 25 -11.16 -26.77 -5.87
N GLY A 26 -12.36 -26.79 -5.28
CA GLY A 26 -12.66 -27.53 -4.06
C GLY A 26 -12.46 -26.77 -2.75
N ASP A 27 -11.80 -25.60 -2.77
CA ASP A 27 -11.67 -24.76 -1.58
C ASP A 27 -13.04 -24.26 -1.10
N LYS A 28 -13.12 -23.97 0.21
CA LYS A 28 -14.37 -23.66 0.89
C LYS A 28 -14.43 -22.22 1.37
N SER A 29 -15.60 -21.64 1.29
CA SER A 29 -15.91 -20.41 2.03
C SER A 29 -16.34 -20.72 3.47
N SER A 30 -16.32 -19.70 4.31
CA SER A 30 -16.94 -19.69 5.65
C SER A 30 -18.43 -20.07 5.67
N GLY A 31 -19.14 -19.97 4.54
CA GLY A 31 -20.51 -20.45 4.34
C GLY A 31 -20.60 -21.88 3.79
N ASN A 32 -19.50 -22.65 3.85
CA ASN A 32 -19.33 -23.98 3.26
C ASN A 32 -19.52 -24.05 1.74
N GLY A 33 -19.53 -22.91 1.04
CA GLY A 33 -19.60 -22.89 -0.42
C GLY A 33 -18.32 -23.40 -1.05
N VAL A 34 -18.42 -24.23 -2.09
CA VAL A 34 -17.29 -24.96 -2.70
C VAL A 34 -16.98 -24.41 -4.08
N VAL A 35 -15.71 -24.09 -4.35
CA VAL A 35 -15.24 -23.64 -5.66
C VAL A 35 -15.34 -24.77 -6.69
N GLN A 36 -15.96 -24.49 -7.84
CA GLN A 36 -16.23 -25.49 -8.89
C GLN A 36 -15.27 -25.41 -10.09
N GLU A 37 -14.64 -24.26 -10.31
CA GLU A 37 -13.84 -23.99 -11.49
C GLU A 37 -12.36 -23.80 -11.14
N GLY A 38 -11.49 -24.22 -12.05
CA GLY A 38 -10.04 -24.10 -11.96
C GLY A 38 -9.44 -23.51 -13.24
N ILE A 39 -8.16 -23.18 -13.19
CA ILE A 39 -7.35 -22.77 -14.33
C ILE A 39 -6.65 -24.02 -14.87
N ASP A 40 -7.07 -24.49 -16.04
CA ASP A 40 -6.50 -25.66 -16.69
C ASP A 40 -4.98 -25.54 -16.80
N GLY A 41 -4.26 -26.60 -16.40
CA GLY A 41 -2.79 -26.64 -16.45
C GLY A 41 -2.05 -25.98 -15.29
N MET A 42 -2.74 -25.21 -14.43
CA MET A 42 -2.15 -24.62 -13.21
C MET A 42 -2.62 -25.37 -11.98
N THR A 43 -1.79 -26.28 -11.47
CA THR A 43 -2.14 -27.14 -10.34
C THR A 43 -1.22 -26.98 -9.14
N CYS A 44 -1.78 -27.16 -7.94
CA CYS A 44 -1.07 -27.27 -6.67
C CYS A 44 -1.64 -28.46 -5.92
N ASP A 45 -0.78 -29.40 -5.52
CA ASP A 45 -1.14 -30.68 -4.88
C ASP A 45 -2.23 -31.46 -5.64
N GLY A 46 -2.17 -31.42 -6.97
CA GLY A 46 -3.11 -32.13 -7.85
C GLY A 46 -4.48 -31.46 -8.03
N ALA A 47 -4.74 -30.31 -7.39
CA ALA A 47 -5.94 -29.50 -7.61
C ALA A 47 -5.59 -28.24 -8.40
N GLU A 48 -6.46 -27.86 -9.34
CA GLU A 48 -6.30 -26.65 -10.15
C GLU A 48 -6.43 -25.40 -9.27
N LEU A 49 -5.54 -24.43 -9.46
CA LEU A 49 -5.71 -23.08 -8.90
C LEU A 49 -6.97 -22.47 -9.49
N THR A 50 -7.68 -21.65 -8.71
CA THR A 50 -8.90 -20.98 -9.17
C THR A 50 -8.65 -19.49 -9.42
N PHE A 51 -9.66 -18.82 -9.94
CA PHE A 51 -9.56 -17.47 -10.47
C PHE A 51 -10.75 -16.60 -10.05
N LEU A 52 -10.59 -15.29 -10.18
CA LEU A 52 -11.67 -14.36 -9.90
C LEU A 52 -12.80 -14.52 -10.91
N GLY A 53 -14.04 -14.57 -10.41
CA GLY A 53 -15.23 -14.88 -11.19
C GLY A 53 -15.54 -16.38 -11.26
N ALA A 54 -14.69 -17.26 -10.74
CA ALA A 54 -14.98 -18.69 -10.64
C ALA A 54 -16.24 -18.94 -9.79
N LYS A 55 -17.05 -19.89 -10.24
CA LYS A 55 -18.29 -20.29 -9.59
C LYS A 55 -18.04 -21.01 -8.27
N VAL A 56 -18.88 -20.67 -7.29
CA VAL A 56 -18.90 -21.28 -5.96
C VAL A 56 -20.31 -21.73 -5.65
N ASP A 57 -20.51 -23.04 -5.47
CA ASP A 57 -21.80 -23.57 -5.07
C ASP A 57 -21.98 -23.38 -3.57
N CYS A 58 -22.93 -22.53 -3.17
CA CYS A 58 -23.14 -22.15 -1.77
C CYS A 58 -24.33 -22.92 -1.17
N PRO A 59 -24.10 -23.88 -0.25
CA PRO A 59 -25.18 -24.64 0.36
C PRO A 59 -25.98 -23.80 1.37
N ALA A 60 -25.42 -22.71 1.90
CA ALA A 60 -26.07 -21.89 2.91
C ALA A 60 -27.26 -21.07 2.37
N CYS A 61 -27.17 -20.56 1.13
CA CYS A 61 -28.25 -19.84 0.45
C CYS A 61 -28.81 -20.57 -0.78
N ASN A 62 -28.30 -21.78 -1.06
CA ASN A 62 -28.69 -22.61 -2.20
C ASN A 62 -28.57 -21.90 -3.56
N SER A 63 -27.53 -21.07 -3.72
CA SER A 63 -27.23 -20.35 -4.96
C SER A 63 -25.79 -20.62 -5.39
N THR A 64 -25.52 -20.42 -6.69
CA THR A 64 -24.14 -20.33 -7.19
C THR A 64 -23.68 -18.89 -7.08
N GLY A 65 -22.64 -18.66 -6.29
CA GLY A 65 -21.94 -17.38 -6.20
C GLY A 65 -20.72 -17.32 -7.11
N ALA A 66 -20.00 -16.21 -7.05
CA ALA A 66 -18.73 -16.02 -7.76
C ALA A 66 -17.67 -15.40 -6.84
N ILE A 67 -16.41 -15.77 -7.03
CA ILE A 67 -15.29 -15.20 -6.25
C ILE A 67 -14.99 -13.78 -6.73
N VAL A 68 -14.93 -12.82 -5.81
CA VAL A 68 -14.47 -11.44 -6.08
C VAL A 68 -13.30 -11.06 -5.20
N ALA A 69 -12.52 -10.14 -5.75
CA ALA A 69 -11.32 -9.60 -5.14
C ALA A 69 -11.58 -8.91 -3.79
N LYS A 70 -10.76 -9.21 -2.78
CA LYS A 70 -10.64 -8.39 -1.58
C LYS A 70 -9.21 -8.39 -1.06
N GLY A 71 -8.69 -7.23 -0.68
CA GLY A 71 -7.35 -7.11 -0.09
C GLY A 71 -6.22 -6.91 -1.12
N PRO A 72 -4.95 -6.89 -0.65
CA PRO A 72 -3.77 -6.63 -1.47
C PRO A 72 -3.56 -7.74 -2.51
N ARG A 73 -2.96 -7.37 -3.65
CA ARG A 73 -2.71 -8.25 -4.80
C ARG A 73 -1.72 -7.61 -5.76
N TRP A 74 -0.94 -8.41 -6.47
CA TRP A 74 -0.10 -7.90 -7.54
C TRP A 74 -0.94 -7.51 -8.78
N PRO A 75 -0.69 -6.36 -9.42
CA PRO A 75 -1.47 -5.89 -10.57
C PRO A 75 -1.39 -6.82 -11.78
N ASP A 76 -0.23 -7.42 -12.01
CA ASP A 76 0.10 -8.18 -13.22
C ASP A 76 -0.06 -9.70 -13.07
N ASP A 77 -0.60 -10.17 -11.94
CA ASP A 77 -0.76 -11.60 -11.69
C ASP A 77 -1.81 -12.19 -12.64
N ASN A 78 -1.30 -12.99 -13.57
CA ASN A 78 -2.07 -13.54 -14.67
C ASN A 78 -1.63 -14.97 -14.97
N PHE A 79 -2.52 -15.92 -14.68
CA PHE A 79 -2.34 -17.33 -14.98
C PHE A 79 -3.18 -17.69 -16.20
N MET A 80 -2.52 -17.80 -17.35
CA MET A 80 -3.16 -18.18 -18.62
C MET A 80 -4.37 -17.31 -18.99
N GLY A 81 -4.26 -15.99 -18.78
CA GLY A 81 -5.33 -15.03 -19.08
C GLY A 81 -6.37 -14.87 -17.96
N LYS A 82 -6.17 -15.51 -16.81
CA LYS A 82 -7.06 -15.43 -15.64
C LYS A 82 -6.30 -14.87 -14.44
N ARG A 83 -6.92 -13.93 -13.73
CA ARG A 83 -6.39 -13.44 -12.46
C ARG A 83 -6.65 -14.45 -11.35
N PRO A 84 -5.62 -14.92 -10.63
CA PRO A 84 -5.78 -15.90 -9.59
C PRO A 84 -6.62 -15.36 -8.42
N ALA A 85 -7.35 -16.25 -7.75
CA ALA A 85 -8.07 -15.91 -6.53
C ALA A 85 -7.24 -16.24 -5.29
N LEU A 86 -7.38 -15.44 -4.23
CA LEU A 86 -6.53 -15.50 -3.05
C LEU A 86 -7.33 -15.74 -1.77
N ASP A 87 -6.69 -16.36 -0.77
CA ASP A 87 -7.23 -16.51 0.58
C ASP A 87 -7.72 -15.16 1.12
N GLY A 88 -8.94 -15.12 1.66
CA GLY A 88 -9.60 -13.89 2.09
C GLY A 88 -10.43 -13.16 1.04
N ASP A 89 -10.42 -13.60 -0.23
CA ASP A 89 -11.37 -13.14 -1.25
C ASP A 89 -12.82 -13.54 -0.89
N ILE A 90 -13.80 -12.94 -1.54
CA ILE A 90 -15.21 -13.04 -1.14
C ILE A 90 -16.01 -13.86 -2.14
N CYS A 91 -16.88 -14.74 -1.65
CA CYS A 91 -17.92 -15.37 -2.45
C CYS A 91 -19.16 -14.47 -2.46
N VAL A 92 -19.46 -13.88 -3.63
CA VAL A 92 -20.68 -13.10 -3.83
C VAL A 92 -21.82 -14.06 -4.17
N CYS A 93 -22.60 -14.42 -3.15
CA CYS A 93 -23.82 -15.22 -3.27
C CYS A 93 -24.98 -14.52 -2.54
N GLY A 94 -26.10 -15.22 -2.30
CA GLY A 94 -27.26 -14.68 -1.57
C GLY A 94 -27.07 -14.52 -0.06
N CYS A 95 -25.93 -14.94 0.51
CA CYS A 95 -25.66 -14.83 1.94
C CYS A 95 -25.33 -13.40 2.37
N SER A 96 -25.77 -13.03 3.58
CA SER A 96 -25.38 -11.80 4.27
C SER A 96 -24.96 -12.14 5.71
N PRO A 97 -23.73 -11.82 6.15
CA PRO A 97 -22.64 -11.24 5.34
C PRO A 97 -22.16 -12.20 4.24
N GLN A 98 -21.54 -11.65 3.19
CA GLN A 98 -20.97 -12.45 2.12
C GLN A 98 -19.83 -13.35 2.65
N PRO A 99 -19.81 -14.66 2.34
CA PRO A 99 -18.81 -15.58 2.84
C PRO A 99 -17.40 -15.26 2.34
N VAL A 100 -16.41 -15.36 3.23
CA VAL A 100 -14.97 -15.29 2.91
C VAL A 100 -14.49 -16.66 2.42
N MET A 101 -13.65 -16.68 1.38
CA MET A 101 -12.99 -17.86 0.83
C MET A 101 -11.72 -18.22 1.61
N HIS A 102 -11.47 -19.51 1.81
CA HIS A 102 -10.31 -20.03 2.54
C HIS A 102 -9.51 -21.03 1.70
N ALA A 103 -8.22 -20.78 1.55
CA ALA A 103 -7.32 -21.69 0.86
C ALA A 103 -7.07 -22.95 1.72
N SER A 104 -7.17 -24.13 1.09
CA SER A 104 -6.85 -25.40 1.76
C SER A 104 -5.36 -25.75 1.74
N GLN A 105 -4.52 -24.87 1.21
CA GLN A 105 -3.08 -25.07 1.06
C GLN A 105 -2.28 -23.82 1.42
N THR A 106 -0.99 -24.03 1.70
CA THR A 106 -0.04 -22.98 2.09
C THR A 106 1.24 -22.98 1.25
N ARG A 107 1.30 -23.78 0.19
CA ARG A 107 2.48 -24.02 -0.64
C ARG A 107 2.66 -22.95 -1.74
N MET A 108 1.56 -22.51 -2.35
CA MET A 108 1.56 -21.46 -3.37
C MET A 108 0.86 -20.22 -2.81
N PHE A 109 1.58 -19.10 -2.76
CA PHE A 109 1.12 -17.85 -2.18
C PHE A 109 1.77 -16.64 -2.84
N GLU A 110 1.12 -15.49 -2.70
CA GLU A 110 1.73 -14.17 -2.85
C GLU A 110 2.27 -13.74 -1.48
N SER A 111 3.40 -13.03 -1.46
CA SER A 111 3.96 -12.44 -0.24
C SER A 111 4.15 -10.94 -0.41
N TYR A 112 3.86 -10.19 0.65
CA TYR A 112 3.99 -8.74 0.68
C TYR A 112 4.80 -8.33 1.91
N THR A 113 5.74 -7.43 1.69
CA THR A 113 6.41 -6.66 2.74
C THR A 113 5.52 -5.51 3.20
N SER A 114 5.81 -4.96 4.38
CA SER A 114 5.16 -3.74 4.89
C SER A 114 5.23 -2.57 3.90
N GLY A 115 6.38 -2.36 3.24
CA GLY A 115 6.54 -1.31 2.24
C GLY A 115 5.67 -1.50 1.01
N GLU A 116 5.59 -2.73 0.49
CA GLU A 116 4.73 -3.07 -0.66
C GLU A 116 3.25 -2.94 -0.31
N LEU A 117 2.83 -3.38 0.87
CA LEU A 117 1.47 -3.18 1.37
C LEU A 117 1.14 -1.69 1.47
N ALA A 118 2.02 -0.89 2.06
CA ALA A 118 1.83 0.54 2.20
C ALA A 118 1.71 1.24 0.83
N ALA A 119 2.56 0.86 -0.13
CA ALA A 119 2.50 1.37 -1.51
C ALA A 119 1.16 1.03 -2.21
N MET A 120 0.56 -0.11 -1.86
CA MET A 120 -0.76 -0.51 -2.34
C MET A 120 -1.93 0.05 -1.50
N GLY A 121 -1.67 0.81 -0.43
CA GLY A 121 -2.71 1.35 0.45
C GLY A 121 -3.26 0.34 1.47
N PHE A 122 -2.42 -0.58 1.94
CA PHE A 122 -2.75 -1.54 2.99
C PHE A 122 -1.80 -1.39 4.19
N ALA A 123 -2.33 -1.64 5.39
CA ALA A 123 -1.52 -1.81 6.59
C ALA A 123 -0.84 -3.20 6.57
N ASP A 124 0.10 -3.43 7.48
CA ASP A 124 0.89 -4.68 7.59
C ASP A 124 0.03 -5.97 7.64
N GLY A 125 -1.20 -5.88 8.14
CA GLY A 125 -2.16 -6.99 8.17
C GLY A 125 -3.02 -7.16 6.92
N GLY A 126 -2.74 -6.45 5.82
CA GLY A 126 -3.52 -6.48 4.57
C GLY A 126 -4.90 -5.85 4.66
N ARG A 127 -5.19 -5.15 5.75
CA ARG A 127 -6.39 -4.31 5.85
C ARG A 127 -6.14 -3.01 5.10
N PRO A 128 -7.11 -2.49 4.34
CA PRO A 128 -6.94 -1.19 3.71
C PRO A 128 -6.61 -0.17 4.80
N VAL A 129 -5.56 0.61 4.61
CA VAL A 129 -5.40 1.81 5.45
C VAL A 129 -6.61 2.65 5.11
N ALA A 130 -7.42 2.98 6.12
CA ALA A 130 -8.45 3.99 5.94
C ALA A 130 -7.71 5.19 5.33
N ARG A 131 -8.03 5.52 4.07
CA ARG A 131 -7.80 6.89 3.63
C ARG A 131 -8.48 7.68 4.73
N ALA A 132 -7.73 8.54 5.41
CA ALA A 132 -8.39 9.59 6.16
C ALA A 132 -9.27 10.28 5.10
N GLU A 133 -10.53 9.87 5.01
CA GLU A 133 -11.59 10.76 4.61
C GLU A 133 -11.26 11.96 5.46
N ALA A 134 -10.82 13.05 4.80
CA ALA A 134 -10.56 14.29 5.46
C ALA A 134 -11.80 14.50 6.31
N SER A 135 -11.65 14.26 7.62
CA SER A 135 -12.75 14.33 8.55
C SER A 135 -13.27 15.72 8.31
N ALA A 136 -14.47 15.79 7.73
CA ALA A 136 -15.12 17.05 7.47
C ALA A 136 -15.28 17.63 8.87
N VAL A 137 -14.31 18.45 9.26
CA VAL A 137 -14.45 19.37 10.37
C VAL A 137 -15.76 20.07 10.02
N PRO A 138 -16.81 19.93 10.84
CA PRO A 138 -18.04 20.60 10.53
C PRO A 138 -17.70 22.08 10.48
N VAL A 139 -17.77 22.65 9.27
CA VAL A 139 -17.78 24.08 9.08
C VAL A 139 -19.06 24.54 9.77
N ALA A 140 -18.91 24.99 11.01
CA ALA A 140 -19.98 25.66 11.72
C ALA A 140 -20.35 26.90 10.88
N GLN A 141 -21.57 26.89 10.36
CA GLN A 141 -22.16 28.08 9.76
C GLN A 141 -22.30 29.18 10.83
N PRO A 142 -22.14 30.46 10.46
CA PRO A 142 -22.26 31.57 11.39
C PRO A 142 -23.74 31.80 11.66
N ALA A 143 -24.19 31.46 12.86
CA ALA A 143 -25.47 31.91 13.38
C ALA A 143 -25.23 32.84 14.56
N ASP A 144 -25.88 34.00 14.44
CA ASP A 144 -26.34 34.87 15.51
C ASP A 144 -25.30 35.73 16.22
N THR A 145 -25.30 37.00 15.80
CA THR A 145 -24.82 38.15 16.56
C THR A 145 -25.52 38.21 17.92
N PRO A 146 -24.78 38.27 19.04
CA PRO A 146 -25.28 38.91 20.25
C PRO A 146 -24.65 40.29 20.39
N ALA A 147 -25.50 41.22 20.81
CA ALA A 147 -25.18 42.59 21.11
C ALA A 147 -24.04 42.73 22.14
N ALA A 148 -23.30 43.84 21.97
CA ALA A 148 -22.20 44.28 22.81
C ALA A 148 -22.54 44.37 24.30
N LEU A 149 -21.60 43.95 25.16
CA LEU A 149 -21.39 44.44 26.54
C LEU A 149 -19.88 44.30 26.91
N PRO A 150 -19.38 45.10 27.86
CA PRO A 150 -18.16 45.89 27.66
C PRO A 150 -16.85 45.22 28.10
N ALA A 151 -15.77 45.76 27.55
CA ALA A 151 -14.39 45.43 27.83
C ALA A 151 -14.07 45.41 29.33
N SER A 152 -13.70 44.23 29.84
CA SER A 152 -12.91 44.11 31.06
C SER A 152 -11.43 44.22 30.69
N THR A 153 -10.85 45.35 31.06
CA THR A 153 -9.43 45.66 31.09
C THR A 153 -8.63 44.57 31.81
N PHE A 154 -7.82 43.81 31.08
CA PHE A 154 -6.59 43.23 31.63
C PHE A 154 -5.47 44.24 31.38
N GLU A 155 -5.10 44.96 32.43
CA GLU A 155 -3.93 45.83 32.42
C GLU A 155 -2.67 44.98 32.20
N GLY A 156 -1.89 45.30 31.16
CA GLY A 156 -0.51 44.84 31.03
C GLY A 156 -0.08 44.19 29.72
N VAL A 157 -0.96 43.99 28.73
CA VAL A 157 -0.53 43.51 27.40
C VAL A 157 -1.07 44.44 26.32
N GLN A 158 -0.19 45.23 25.71
CA GLN A 158 -0.50 45.94 24.48
C GLN A 158 -0.74 44.88 23.38
N PRO A 159 -1.91 44.85 22.72
CA PRO A 159 -2.04 44.06 21.51
C PRO A 159 -1.06 44.64 20.48
N PHE A 160 -0.07 43.84 20.06
CA PHE A 160 0.70 44.24 18.90
C PHE A 160 -0.26 44.18 17.71
N ALA A 161 -0.55 45.33 17.13
CA ALA A 161 -1.15 45.38 15.81
C ALA A 161 -0.08 44.85 14.83
N TYR A 162 -0.45 43.95 13.92
CA TYR A 162 0.35 43.75 12.72
C TYR A 162 0.27 45.04 11.91
N THR A 163 1.16 45.98 12.23
CA THR A 163 1.48 47.06 11.33
C THR A 163 2.22 46.41 10.17
N GLY A 164 1.57 46.35 9.01
CA GLY A 164 2.17 45.96 7.74
C GLY A 164 3.29 46.94 7.36
N ALA A 165 4.38 46.90 8.12
CA ALA A 165 5.65 47.52 7.81
C ALA A 165 6.58 46.36 7.48
N LEU A 166 6.52 45.93 6.21
CA LEU A 166 7.68 45.30 5.60
C LEU A 166 8.82 46.30 5.73
N GLY A 167 9.69 46.06 6.71
CA GLY A 167 10.98 46.72 6.76
C GLY A 167 11.66 46.48 5.42
N ASN A 168 12.14 47.55 4.80
CA ASN A 168 12.96 47.54 3.59
C ASN A 168 14.32 46.86 3.85
N GLY A 169 14.30 45.55 4.07
CA GLY A 169 15.43 44.64 3.95
C GLY A 169 14.97 43.48 3.08
N PRO A 170 15.87 42.81 2.33
CA PRO A 170 15.46 41.77 1.38
C PRO A 170 14.89 40.57 2.15
N VAL A 171 13.57 40.59 2.38
CA VAL A 171 12.77 39.43 2.76
C VAL A 171 12.61 38.58 1.50
N GLY A 172 13.69 37.90 1.14
CA GLY A 172 13.78 37.13 -0.10
C GLY A 172 14.74 35.96 -0.03
N GLU A 173 15.13 35.51 1.16
CA GLU A 173 16.10 34.42 1.28
C GLU A 173 15.81 33.47 2.44
N LEU A 174 14.55 33.04 2.55
CA LEU A 174 14.19 31.87 3.35
C LEU A 174 13.00 31.09 2.77
N ALA A 175 12.92 31.07 1.43
CA ALA A 175 11.98 30.22 0.70
C ALA A 175 12.73 29.45 -0.40
N ALA A 176 12.70 28.13 -0.28
CA ALA A 176 12.94 27.12 -1.31
C ALA A 176 14.30 27.15 -2.03
N ARG A 177 15.21 26.27 -1.62
CA ARG A 177 16.23 25.66 -2.51
C ARG A 177 15.59 24.71 -3.55
N GLY A 178 14.38 25.04 -4.04
CA GLY A 178 13.74 24.30 -5.11
C GLY A 178 14.39 24.71 -6.42
N VAL A 179 14.87 23.73 -7.19
CA VAL A 179 15.38 23.97 -8.54
C VAL A 179 14.24 24.49 -9.41
N SER A 180 14.52 25.43 -10.33
CA SER A 180 13.53 25.88 -11.32
C SER A 180 12.99 24.69 -12.12
N GLU A 181 11.78 24.80 -12.67
CA GLU A 181 11.13 23.76 -13.50
C GLU A 181 12.06 23.12 -14.55
N HIS A 182 12.93 23.91 -15.19
CA HIS A 182 13.91 23.40 -16.15
C HIS A 182 14.99 22.50 -15.53
N GLY A 183 15.47 22.81 -14.32
CA GLY A 183 16.45 21.98 -13.64
C GLY A 183 15.80 20.79 -12.91
N GLU A 184 14.51 20.84 -12.60
CA GLU A 184 13.78 19.64 -12.18
C GLU A 184 13.70 18.60 -13.31
N ALA A 185 13.53 19.04 -14.56
CA ALA A 185 13.58 18.15 -15.73
C ALA A 185 14.95 17.49 -15.90
N GLU A 186 16.05 18.25 -15.75
CA GLU A 186 17.41 17.69 -15.81
C GLU A 186 17.66 16.66 -14.68
N CYS A 187 17.18 16.93 -13.47
CA CYS A 187 17.23 15.96 -12.37
C CYS A 187 16.43 14.69 -12.70
N ASN A 188 15.27 14.84 -13.35
CA ASN A 188 14.41 13.72 -13.71
C ASN A 188 15.07 12.86 -14.81
N ASP A 189 15.63 13.48 -15.84
CA ASP A 189 16.36 12.79 -16.90
C ASP A 189 17.57 12.00 -16.35
N GLN A 190 18.27 12.56 -15.35
CA GLN A 190 19.37 11.85 -14.69
C GLN A 190 18.89 10.65 -13.88
N TYR A 191 17.79 10.80 -13.15
CA TYR A 191 17.20 9.70 -12.37
C TYR A 191 16.77 8.54 -13.28
N GLU A 192 16.14 8.83 -14.41
CA GLU A 192 15.74 7.81 -15.39
C GLU A 192 16.93 7.04 -15.94
N ARG A 193 18.03 7.73 -16.31
CA ARG A 193 19.28 7.07 -16.74
C ARG A 193 19.87 6.17 -15.65
N GLU A 194 19.90 6.64 -14.41
CA GLU A 194 20.43 5.84 -13.29
C GLU A 194 19.55 4.60 -13.03
N MET A 195 18.23 4.72 -13.16
CA MET A 195 17.32 3.58 -13.04
C MET A 195 17.47 2.58 -14.18
N ASP A 196 17.71 3.03 -15.41
CA ASP A 196 18.04 2.17 -16.55
C ASP A 196 19.35 1.40 -16.33
N GLU A 197 20.39 2.07 -15.83
CA GLU A 197 21.64 1.41 -15.45
C GLU A 197 21.42 0.36 -14.35
N CYS A 198 20.63 0.68 -13.33
CA CYS A 198 20.27 -0.27 -12.28
C CYS A 198 19.64 -1.53 -12.88
N MET A 199 18.65 -1.37 -13.76
CA MET A 199 17.99 -2.49 -14.43
C MET A 199 18.95 -3.29 -15.32
N ALA A 200 19.84 -2.61 -16.06
CA ALA A 200 20.80 -3.25 -16.95
C ALA A 200 21.79 -4.15 -16.20
N TYR A 201 22.27 -3.71 -15.03
CA TYR A 201 23.28 -4.44 -14.25
C TYR A 201 22.71 -5.40 -13.20
N ARG A 202 21.40 -5.37 -12.94
CA ARG A 202 20.69 -6.19 -11.96
C ARG A 202 21.17 -7.64 -11.92
N SER A 203 21.12 -8.33 -13.05
CA SER A 203 21.40 -9.76 -13.11
C SER A 203 22.88 -10.08 -12.89
N ALA A 204 23.79 -9.19 -13.29
CA ALA A 204 25.24 -9.40 -13.20
C ALA A 204 25.84 -9.02 -11.84
N MET A 205 25.23 -8.08 -11.11
CA MET A 205 25.83 -7.44 -9.94
C MET A 205 25.20 -7.83 -8.59
N GLY A 206 24.27 -8.78 -8.55
CA GLY A 206 23.71 -9.30 -7.29
C GLY A 206 22.18 -9.33 -7.19
N GLY A 207 21.48 -9.26 -8.31
CA GLY A 207 20.02 -9.42 -8.38
C GLY A 207 19.28 -8.32 -7.63
N GLN A 208 18.31 -8.71 -6.80
CA GLN A 208 17.50 -7.74 -6.05
C GLN A 208 18.31 -6.89 -5.07
N ARG A 209 19.31 -7.46 -4.39
CA ARG A 209 20.14 -6.68 -3.45
C ARG A 209 20.90 -5.55 -4.13
N PHE A 210 21.32 -5.77 -5.38
CA PHE A 210 21.93 -4.73 -6.18
C PHE A 210 20.89 -3.67 -6.58
N MET A 211 19.69 -4.08 -6.99
CA MET A 211 18.61 -3.14 -7.33
C MET A 211 18.20 -2.26 -6.17
N ASP A 212 18.06 -2.83 -4.97
CA ASP A 212 17.68 -2.09 -3.78
C ASP A 212 18.72 -1.00 -3.48
N ALA A 213 20.00 -1.36 -3.46
CA ALA A 213 21.09 -0.40 -3.23
C ALA A 213 21.25 0.62 -4.37
N CYS A 214 21.07 0.18 -5.62
CA CYS A 214 21.22 1.02 -6.81
C CYS A 214 20.10 2.06 -6.90
N SER A 215 18.84 1.62 -6.74
CA SER A 215 17.67 2.52 -6.77
C SER A 215 17.64 3.48 -5.58
N GLN A 216 18.07 3.04 -4.40
CA GLN A 216 18.22 3.93 -3.25
C GLN A 216 19.24 5.04 -3.53
N ARG A 217 20.40 4.70 -4.10
CA ARG A 217 21.40 5.70 -4.49
C ARG A 217 20.87 6.66 -5.55
N ALA A 218 20.13 6.16 -6.54
CA ALA A 218 19.53 6.98 -7.59
C ALA A 218 18.51 7.98 -7.00
N PHE A 219 17.71 7.54 -6.04
CA PHE A 219 16.78 8.41 -5.35
C PHE A 219 17.50 9.46 -4.49
N GLU A 220 18.55 9.10 -3.76
CA GLU A 220 19.36 10.06 -2.99
C GLU A 220 20.01 11.12 -3.88
N ASN A 221 20.49 10.72 -5.07
CA ASN A 221 21.03 11.64 -6.07
C ASN A 221 19.95 12.59 -6.60
N TYR A 222 18.76 12.07 -6.88
CA TYR A 222 17.62 12.86 -7.33
C TYR A 222 17.20 13.91 -6.30
N GLN A 223 17.09 13.52 -5.02
CA GLN A 223 16.75 14.42 -3.93
C GLN A 223 17.81 15.51 -3.75
N ARG A 224 19.09 15.12 -3.79
CA ARG A 224 20.21 16.07 -3.75
C ARG A 224 20.19 17.04 -4.92
N CYS A 225 19.89 16.55 -6.12
CA CYS A 225 19.77 17.38 -7.33
C CYS A 225 18.70 18.45 -7.15
N ARG A 226 17.56 18.09 -6.53
CA ARG A 226 16.44 18.99 -6.23
C ARG A 226 16.63 19.87 -5.00
N GLY A 227 17.78 19.77 -4.33
CA GLY A 227 18.12 20.60 -3.18
C GLY A 227 17.56 20.12 -1.83
N TYR A 228 17.16 18.85 -1.73
CA TYR A 228 16.72 18.18 -0.49
C TYR A 228 17.87 17.46 0.24
#